data_AF-A0A8B9QCB6-F1
#
_entry.id   AF-A0A8B9QCB6-F1
#
_cell.length_a   1.000
_cell.length_b   1.000
_cell.length_c   1.000
_cell.angle_alpha   90.00
_cell.angle_beta   90.00
_cell.angle_gamma   90.00
#
_symmetry.space_group_name_H-M   'P 1'
#
loop_
_entity.id
_entity.type
_entity.pdbx_description
1 polymer ?
#
loop_
_entity_poly.entity_id
_entity_poly.type
_entity_poly.pdbx_seq_one_letter_code
_entity_poly.pdbx_strand_id
1 'polypeptide(L)'
;KISSQSLPQTPPELSTARPEQSNKCRYKRLVSKLVPATRGSAGLDLAVNESVTLTSTAVSLIPTGVWGPLRQGLHGLLIRRSSTTNLGLFILPGIIDSDYQGEIKSMAWTPVPPCYVPKGQRIAQIVPFCSMTPQGVGERKTGGFGSTGTPQIYWAQAINSSQWIKNSET
;
A
#
# COMPACT_ATOMS: atom_id res chain seq x y z
N LYS A 1 -49.89 -34.64 -55.88
CA LYS A 1 -50.03 -35.80 -54.97
C LYS A 1 -48.73 -35.91 -54.17
N ILE A 2 -48.80 -35.65 -52.85
CA ILE A 2 -47.79 -35.92 -51.78
C ILE A 2 -46.52 -35.02 -51.91
N SER A 3 -46.07 -34.25 -50.91
CA SER A 3 -45.55 -34.70 -49.61
C SER A 3 -45.35 -33.56 -48.59
N SER A 4 -45.72 -33.86 -47.34
CA SER A 4 -45.07 -33.56 -46.04
C SER A 4 -44.59 -32.14 -45.66
N GLN A 5 -45.38 -31.53 -44.78
CA GLN A 5 -45.08 -31.03 -43.42
C GLN A 5 -43.66 -30.53 -43.07
N SER A 6 -43.60 -29.32 -42.48
CA SER A 6 -42.58 -28.89 -41.51
C SER A 6 -43.23 -28.22 -40.27
N LEU A 7 -42.64 -28.52 -39.11
CA LEU A 7 -43.09 -28.24 -37.73
C LEU A 7 -42.99 -26.76 -37.28
N PRO A 8 -43.65 -26.35 -36.17
CA PRO A 8 -43.72 -24.96 -35.72
C PRO A 8 -42.46 -24.53 -34.96
N GLN A 9 -41.99 -23.30 -35.19
CA GLN A 9 -40.97 -22.67 -34.34
C GLN A 9 -41.63 -21.87 -33.21
N THR A 10 -41.29 -22.23 -31.98
CA THR A 10 -41.60 -21.53 -30.73
C THR A 10 -40.89 -20.17 -30.65
N PRO A 11 -41.48 -19.13 -30.03
CA PRO A 11 -40.84 -17.84 -29.86
C PRO A 11 -39.79 -17.87 -28.72
N PRO A 12 -38.77 -16.99 -28.75
CA PRO A 12 -37.71 -17.00 -27.75
C PRO A 12 -38.19 -16.49 -26.39
N GLU A 13 -37.85 -17.23 -25.33
CA GLU A 13 -38.02 -16.87 -23.93
C GLU A 13 -37.17 -15.66 -23.55
N LEU A 14 -37.83 -14.59 -23.10
CA LEU A 14 -37.20 -13.41 -22.51
C LEU A 14 -36.81 -13.74 -21.06
N SER A 15 -35.63 -14.34 -20.86
CA SER A 15 -35.06 -14.50 -19.52
C SER A 15 -34.43 -13.18 -19.06
N THR A 16 -35.13 -12.47 -18.18
CA THR A 16 -34.65 -11.28 -17.49
C THR A 16 -33.60 -11.64 -16.44
N ALA A 17 -32.35 -11.82 -16.86
CA ALA A 17 -31.21 -11.80 -15.94
C ALA A 17 -30.94 -10.34 -15.53
N ARG A 18 -31.25 -10.00 -14.27
CA ARG A 18 -30.80 -8.75 -13.65
C ARG A 18 -29.27 -8.73 -13.65
N PRO A 19 -28.60 -7.67 -14.12
CA PRO A 19 -27.17 -7.56 -13.91
C PRO A 19 -26.92 -7.33 -12.41
N GLU A 20 -26.31 -8.30 -11.74
CA GLU A 20 -25.79 -8.12 -10.39
C GLU A 20 -24.77 -6.97 -10.40
N GLN A 21 -25.15 -5.90 -9.70
CA GLN A 21 -24.29 -4.78 -9.37
C GLN A 21 -23.23 -5.24 -8.36
N SER A 22 -22.05 -5.65 -8.82
CA SER A 22 -20.85 -5.62 -7.98
C SER A 22 -19.58 -5.69 -8.82
N ASN A 23 -19.17 -4.55 -9.39
CA ASN A 23 -17.80 -4.37 -9.87
C ASN A 23 -17.25 -3.03 -9.38
N LYS A 24 -17.09 -2.89 -8.06
CA LYS A 24 -16.25 -1.84 -7.49
C LYS A 24 -14.79 -2.29 -7.59
N CYS A 25 -14.27 -2.41 -8.80
CA CYS A 25 -12.84 -2.55 -9.03
C CYS A 25 -12.18 -1.27 -8.52
N ARG A 26 -11.69 -1.28 -7.26
CA ARG A 26 -10.95 -0.16 -6.68
C ARG A 26 -9.72 0.05 -7.56
N TYR A 27 -9.76 1.06 -8.42
CA TYR A 27 -8.65 1.40 -9.29
C TYR A 27 -7.41 1.65 -8.42
N LYS A 28 -6.39 0.79 -8.53
CA LYS A 28 -5.13 0.97 -7.81
C LYS A 28 -4.47 2.26 -8.28
N ARG A 29 -4.21 3.19 -7.36
CA ARG A 29 -3.49 4.42 -7.69
C ARG A 29 -2.01 4.09 -7.84
N LEU A 30 -1.50 4.11 -9.06
CA LEU A 30 -0.09 3.82 -9.33
C LEU A 30 0.80 5.02 -9.00
N VAL A 31 2.02 4.77 -8.52
CA VAL A 31 3.03 5.80 -8.24
C VAL A 31 3.39 6.59 -9.51
N SER A 32 3.35 5.94 -10.67
CA SER A 32 3.55 6.56 -11.99
C SER A 32 2.50 7.61 -12.35
N LYS A 33 1.36 7.64 -11.64
CA LYS A 33 0.28 8.61 -11.82
C LYS A 33 0.34 9.78 -10.83
N LEU A 34 1.32 9.80 -9.94
CA LEU A 34 1.52 10.93 -9.05
C LEU A 34 2.15 12.11 -9.80
N VAL A 35 1.78 13.31 -9.38
CA VAL A 35 2.31 14.56 -9.95
C VAL A 35 3.09 15.26 -8.83
N PRO A 36 4.31 15.76 -9.11
CA PRO A 36 5.06 16.56 -8.15
C PRO A 36 4.29 17.85 -7.81
N ALA A 37 4.44 18.34 -6.58
CA ALA A 37 3.72 19.53 -6.12
C ALA A 37 4.07 20.79 -6.92
N THR A 38 5.31 20.90 -7.40
CA THR A 38 5.80 21.97 -8.27
C THR A 38 6.74 21.39 -9.32
N ARG A 39 7.06 22.18 -10.36
CA ARG A 39 8.04 21.79 -11.39
C ARG A 39 9.42 21.47 -10.81
N GLY A 40 9.81 22.10 -9.70
CA GLY A 40 11.11 21.91 -9.05
C GLY A 40 11.09 20.89 -7.91
N SER A 41 9.97 20.22 -7.65
CA SER A 41 9.90 19.25 -6.55
C SER A 41 10.66 17.98 -6.88
N ALA A 42 11.56 17.58 -6.00
CA ALA A 42 12.30 16.32 -6.12
C ALA A 42 11.44 15.09 -5.81
N GLY A 43 10.40 15.25 -5.00
CA GLY A 43 9.58 14.15 -4.48
C GLY A 43 8.12 14.16 -4.93
N LEU A 44 7.52 12.98 -4.90
CA LEU A 44 6.09 12.73 -5.09
C LEU A 44 5.46 12.53 -3.71
N ASP A 45 4.58 13.44 -3.30
CA ASP A 45 3.94 13.37 -1.98
C ASP A 45 3.05 12.12 -1.85
N LEU A 46 3.15 11.47 -0.70
CA LEU A 46 2.32 10.34 -0.30
C LEU A 46 1.39 10.74 0.84
N ALA A 47 0.10 10.52 0.63
CA ALA A 47 -0.96 10.76 1.59
C ALA A 47 -1.30 9.49 2.37
N VAL A 48 -1.79 9.67 3.58
CA VAL A 48 -2.40 8.59 4.37
C VAL A 48 -3.73 8.16 3.72
N ASN A 49 -3.91 6.85 3.50
CA ASN A 49 -5.12 6.33 2.85
C ASN A 49 -6.34 6.30 3.79
N GLU A 50 -6.11 6.07 5.08
CA GLU A 50 -7.14 5.98 6.12
C GLU A 50 -6.61 6.58 7.43
N SER A 51 -7.45 7.30 8.18
CA SER A 51 -7.03 7.95 9.41
C SER A 51 -6.47 6.93 10.41
N VAL A 52 -5.39 7.29 11.09
CA VAL A 52 -4.69 6.40 12.02
C VAL A 52 -4.26 7.16 13.27
N THR A 53 -4.29 6.48 14.42
CA THR A 53 -3.72 6.97 15.67
C THR A 53 -2.57 6.06 16.07
N LEU A 54 -1.36 6.61 16.15
CA LEU A 54 -0.21 5.90 16.70
C LEU A 54 -0.31 5.96 18.22
N THR A 55 -0.58 4.83 18.86
CA THR A 55 -0.81 4.71 20.31
C THR A 55 0.42 4.22 21.08
N SER A 56 1.50 3.87 20.39
CA SER A 56 2.75 3.42 20.97
C SER A 56 3.96 4.03 20.26
N THR A 57 5.13 3.82 20.84
CA THR A 57 6.43 4.17 20.25
C THR A 57 6.94 3.10 19.28
N ALA A 58 6.12 2.12 18.88
CA ALA A 58 6.48 1.15 17.85
C ALA A 58 6.34 1.77 16.44
N VAL A 59 7.09 1.23 15.48
CA VAL A 59 6.95 1.60 14.07
C VAL A 59 5.64 1.04 13.53
N SER A 60 4.82 1.90 12.94
CA SER A 60 3.56 1.57 12.29
C SER A 60 3.70 1.66 10.77
N LEU A 61 3.21 0.66 10.05
CA LEU A 61 3.12 0.71 8.59
C LEU A 61 1.80 1.37 8.16
N ILE A 62 1.86 2.64 7.75
CA ILE A 62 0.69 3.40 7.31
C ILE A 62 0.46 3.21 5.80
N PRO A 63 -0.68 2.63 5.38
CA PRO A 63 -1.04 2.49 3.97
C PRO A 63 -1.21 3.85 3.28
N THR A 64 -0.69 3.98 2.07
CA THR A 64 -0.81 5.23 1.28
C THR A 64 -1.84 5.14 0.16
N GLY A 65 -2.33 3.93 -0.14
CA GLY A 65 -3.18 3.66 -1.29
C GLY A 65 -2.44 3.77 -2.63
N VAL A 66 -1.13 4.04 -2.60
CA VAL A 66 -0.26 4.15 -3.78
C VAL A 66 0.49 2.84 -3.97
N TRP A 67 0.46 2.33 -5.19
CA TRP A 67 1.07 1.05 -5.57
C TRP A 67 2.19 1.30 -6.58
N GLY A 68 3.23 0.47 -6.52
CA GLY A 68 4.19 0.39 -7.61
C GLY A 68 3.64 -0.39 -8.82
N PRO A 69 4.47 -0.71 -9.82
CA PRO A 69 5.92 -0.45 -9.86
C PRO A 69 6.25 1.03 -10.11
N LEU A 70 7.50 1.40 -9.84
CA LEU A 70 8.03 2.69 -10.29
C LEU A 70 8.29 2.65 -11.80
N ARG A 71 8.56 3.82 -12.40
CA ARG A 71 9.01 3.86 -13.80
C ARG A 71 10.30 3.05 -13.93
N GLN A 72 10.43 2.33 -15.04
CA GLN A 72 11.60 1.49 -15.31
C GLN A 72 12.91 2.28 -15.14
N GLY A 73 13.88 1.67 -14.45
CA GLY A 73 15.17 2.28 -14.15
C GLY A 73 15.19 3.23 -12.95
N LEU A 74 14.03 3.54 -12.34
CA LEU A 74 13.96 4.38 -11.14
C LEU A 74 13.66 3.56 -9.89
N HIS A 75 14.43 3.82 -8.85
CA HIS A 75 14.13 3.42 -7.48
C HIS A 75 13.57 4.63 -6.74
N GLY A 76 12.94 4.39 -5.60
CA GLY A 76 12.33 5.44 -4.79
C GLY A 76 12.96 5.51 -3.40
N LEU A 77 13.44 6.68 -3.00
CA LEU A 77 13.72 6.93 -1.60
C LEU A 77 12.44 7.44 -0.94
N LEU A 78 11.79 6.57 -0.16
CA LEU A 78 10.69 6.95 0.72
C LEU A 78 11.26 7.72 1.89
N ILE A 79 10.81 8.97 2.08
CA ILE A 79 11.27 9.83 3.17
C ILE A 79 10.16 10.77 3.63
N ARG A 80 10.27 11.32 4.84
CA ARG A 80 9.33 12.33 5.35
C ARG A 80 9.27 13.58 4.45
N ARG A 81 8.16 14.31 4.52
CA ARG A 81 8.09 15.70 4.06
C ARG A 81 8.75 16.61 5.10
N SER A 82 9.25 17.77 4.67
CA SER A 82 9.79 18.77 5.60
C SER A 82 8.75 19.22 6.62
N SER A 83 7.51 19.44 6.17
CA SER A 83 6.38 19.83 7.01
C SER A 83 5.99 18.79 8.06
N THR A 84 6.37 17.52 7.89
CA THR A 84 6.02 16.44 8.83
C THR A 84 6.85 16.51 10.12
N THR A 85 8.07 17.06 10.07
CA THR A 85 8.98 17.12 11.23
C THR A 85 8.41 17.85 12.41
N ASN A 86 7.67 18.94 12.17
CA ASN A 86 7.15 19.78 13.24
C ASN A 86 5.87 19.21 13.88
N LEU A 87 5.41 18.02 13.45
CA LEU A 87 4.18 17.38 13.91
C LEU A 87 4.41 16.26 14.93
N GLY A 88 5.65 16.04 15.37
CA GLY A 88 5.98 14.92 16.26
C GLY A 88 5.83 13.54 15.60
N LEU A 89 5.76 13.50 14.27
CA LEU A 89 5.65 12.30 13.45
C LEU A 89 6.92 12.13 12.61
N PHE A 90 7.56 10.98 12.74
CA PHE A 90 8.77 10.63 12.00
C PHE A 90 8.45 9.54 10.99
N ILE A 91 8.96 9.71 9.76
CA ILE A 91 8.91 8.66 8.74
C ILE A 91 10.33 8.13 8.58
N LEU A 92 10.49 6.84 8.85
CA LEU A 92 11.75 6.14 8.64
C LEU A 92 12.03 6.03 7.13
N PRO A 93 13.27 6.34 6.69
CA PRO A 93 13.63 6.19 5.29
C PRO A 93 13.53 4.73 4.82
N GLY A 94 13.16 4.54 3.55
CA GLY A 94 13.13 3.22 2.93
C GLY A 94 13.42 3.29 1.44
N ILE A 95 14.03 2.23 0.90
CA ILE A 95 14.20 2.07 -0.54
C ILE A 95 13.02 1.28 -1.10
N ILE A 96 12.36 1.86 -2.10
CA ILE A 96 11.35 1.20 -2.90
C ILE A 96 12.02 0.81 -4.22
N ASP A 97 12.09 -0.50 -4.47
CA ASP A 97 12.69 -0.99 -5.70
C ASP A 97 11.81 -0.72 -6.91
N SER A 98 12.45 -0.64 -8.08
CA SER A 98 11.80 -0.33 -9.34
C SER A 98 10.68 -1.33 -9.70
N ASP A 99 10.90 -2.60 -9.37
CA ASP A 99 9.99 -3.72 -9.61
C ASP A 99 9.02 -4.01 -8.45
N TYR A 100 9.01 -3.19 -7.39
CA TYR A 100 8.10 -3.39 -6.26
C TYR A 100 6.64 -3.15 -6.68
N GLN A 101 5.85 -4.21 -6.79
CA GLN A 101 4.45 -4.14 -7.21
C GLN A 101 3.45 -3.95 -6.05
N GLY A 102 3.94 -3.95 -4.81
CA GLY A 102 3.10 -3.84 -3.63
C GLY A 102 2.59 -2.42 -3.36
N GLU A 103 1.78 -2.29 -2.33
CA GLU A 103 1.39 -0.99 -1.79
C GLU A 103 2.58 -0.37 -1.06
N ILE A 104 2.90 0.87 -1.41
CA ILE A 104 3.91 1.66 -0.72
C ILE A 104 3.32 2.13 0.60
N LYS A 105 3.94 1.73 1.71
CA LYS A 105 3.51 2.13 3.06
C LYS A 105 4.54 3.03 3.70
N SER A 106 4.07 4.02 4.47
CA SER A 106 4.95 4.89 5.25
C SER A 106 5.28 4.23 6.58
N MET A 107 6.57 4.00 6.86
CA MET A 107 7.05 3.51 8.15
C MET A 107 7.07 4.67 9.14
N ALA A 108 6.00 4.81 9.91
CA ALA A 108 5.78 5.95 10.78
C ALA A 108 6.05 5.61 12.24
N TRP A 109 6.62 6.56 12.96
CA TRP A 109 6.90 6.45 14.39
C TRP A 109 6.67 7.80 15.05
N THR A 110 6.24 7.79 16.32
CA THR A 110 6.15 8.99 17.14
C THR A 110 6.83 8.73 18.50
N PRO A 111 7.67 9.66 19.01
CA PRO A 111 8.24 9.53 20.34
C PRO A 111 7.24 9.76 21.46
N VAL A 112 6.13 10.48 21.18
CA VAL A 112 5.14 10.90 22.19
C VAL A 112 3.73 10.55 21.69
N PRO A 113 3.28 9.29 21.86
CA PRO A 113 1.90 8.92 21.55
C PRO A 113 0.91 9.54 22.56
N PRO A 114 -0.37 9.75 22.19
CA PRO A 114 -0.96 9.42 20.90
C PRO A 114 -0.67 10.47 19.81
N CYS A 115 -0.42 10.01 18.58
CA CYS A 115 -0.32 10.88 17.41
C CYS A 115 -1.42 10.52 16.40
N TYR A 116 -2.39 11.41 16.22
CA TYR A 116 -3.46 11.25 15.22
C TYR A 116 -3.02 11.81 13.86
N VAL A 117 -3.22 11.02 12.81
CA VAL A 117 -2.94 11.41 11.43
C VAL A 117 -4.21 11.20 10.60
N PRO A 118 -4.85 12.28 10.10
CA PRO A 118 -6.07 12.16 9.33
C PRO A 118 -5.80 11.60 7.93
N LYS A 119 -6.80 10.89 7.38
CA LYS A 119 -6.86 10.49 5.98
C LYS A 119 -6.57 11.69 5.06
N GLY A 120 -5.78 11.47 4.02
CA GLY A 120 -5.42 12.48 3.04
C GLY A 120 -4.24 13.37 3.45
N GLN A 121 -3.79 13.32 4.72
CA GLN A 121 -2.61 14.06 5.15
C GLN A 121 -1.37 13.54 4.43
N ARG A 122 -0.66 14.45 3.75
CA ARG A 122 0.61 14.13 3.07
C ARG A 122 1.73 14.17 4.10
N ILE A 123 2.25 12.99 4.47
CA ILE A 123 3.25 12.82 5.55
C ILE A 123 4.62 12.40 5.03
N ALA A 124 4.66 11.73 3.89
CA ALA A 124 5.87 11.22 3.27
C ALA A 124 5.94 11.65 1.80
N GLN A 125 7.06 11.38 1.16
CA GLN A 125 7.28 11.56 -0.26
C GLN A 125 8.23 10.47 -0.77
N ILE A 126 8.12 10.15 -2.06
CA ILE A 126 9.09 9.33 -2.77
C ILE A 126 9.96 10.26 -3.60
N VAL A 127 11.27 10.21 -3.40
CA VAL A 127 12.25 10.87 -4.27
C VAL A 127 12.77 9.82 -5.26
N PRO A 128 12.43 9.89 -6.56
CA PRO A 128 12.92 8.93 -7.53
C PRO A 128 14.41 9.16 -7.84
N PHE A 129 15.18 8.08 -7.99
CA PHE A 129 16.59 8.15 -8.37
C PHE A 129 16.99 6.96 -9.25
N CYS A 130 18.03 7.13 -10.07
CA CYS A 130 18.62 6.05 -10.86
C CYS A 130 19.60 5.25 -10.00
N SER A 131 19.50 3.93 -10.01
CA SER A 131 20.52 3.09 -9.38
C SER A 131 21.73 2.92 -10.29
N MET A 132 22.93 2.88 -9.71
CA MET A 132 24.17 2.48 -10.40
C MET A 132 24.56 1.03 -10.09
N THR A 133 23.70 0.28 -9.41
CA THR A 133 23.94 -1.14 -9.13
C THR A 133 23.89 -1.96 -10.42
N PRO A 134 24.73 -3.00 -10.59
CA PRO A 134 24.61 -3.93 -11.71
C PRO A 134 23.20 -4.53 -11.79
N GLN A 135 22.65 -4.68 -13.00
CA GLN A 135 21.36 -5.34 -13.18
C GLN A 135 21.49 -6.82 -12.81
N GLY A 136 20.74 -7.25 -11.79
CA GLY A 136 20.60 -8.67 -11.45
C GLY A 136 19.57 -9.37 -12.35
N VAL A 137 19.62 -10.70 -12.40
CA VAL A 137 18.79 -11.54 -13.30
C VAL A 137 17.48 -12.03 -12.66
N GLY A 138 17.08 -11.49 -11.50
CA GLY A 138 15.96 -11.99 -10.70
C GLY A 138 14.77 -11.02 -10.64
N GLU A 139 13.55 -11.57 -10.61
CA GLU A 139 12.32 -10.82 -10.35
C GLU A 139 11.99 -10.78 -8.85
N ARG A 140 11.75 -9.60 -8.27
CA ARG A 140 11.34 -9.49 -6.87
C ARG A 140 9.85 -9.82 -6.73
N LYS A 141 9.52 -10.82 -5.90
CA LYS A 141 8.13 -11.20 -5.55
C LYS A 141 7.46 -10.10 -4.70
N THR A 142 6.13 -10.09 -4.64
CA THR A 142 5.26 -9.08 -4.00
C THR A 142 5.47 -8.80 -2.50
N GLY A 143 6.42 -9.47 -1.84
CA GLY A 143 6.78 -9.17 -0.46
C GLY A 143 7.66 -7.91 -0.38
N GLY A 144 7.32 -6.97 0.50
CA GLY A 144 8.18 -5.85 0.90
C GLY A 144 8.39 -5.84 2.42
N PHE A 145 9.16 -4.88 2.94
CA PHE A 145 9.35 -4.67 4.39
C PHE A 145 9.95 -5.89 5.13
N GLY A 146 11.05 -6.45 4.61
CA GLY A 146 11.73 -7.60 5.23
C GLY A 146 11.52 -8.95 4.52
N SER A 147 11.04 -8.93 3.27
CA SER A 147 10.84 -10.13 2.44
C SER A 147 12.13 -10.73 1.86
N THR A 148 13.21 -9.96 1.80
CA THR A 148 14.53 -10.42 1.36
C THR A 148 15.42 -10.67 2.57
N GLY A 149 15.16 -11.79 3.26
CA GLY A 149 15.96 -12.28 4.40
C GLY A 149 15.12 -12.61 5.64
N THR A 150 15.51 -13.65 6.37
CA THR A 150 14.95 -13.94 7.71
C THR A 150 15.48 -12.89 8.69
N PRO A 151 14.62 -12.08 9.33
CA PRO A 151 15.10 -11.07 10.28
C PRO A 151 15.76 -11.77 11.47
N GLN A 152 17.07 -11.55 11.65
CA GLN A 152 17.81 -11.96 12.85
C GLN A 152 17.76 -10.90 13.97
N ILE A 153 17.15 -9.75 13.70
CA ILE A 153 16.93 -8.67 14.66
C ILE A 153 15.48 -8.79 15.14
N TYR A 154 15.31 -9.17 16.40
CA TYR A 154 14.02 -9.24 17.06
C TYR A 154 13.77 -7.93 17.81
N TRP A 155 12.62 -7.32 17.58
CA TRP A 155 12.15 -6.22 18.43
C TRP A 155 11.77 -6.78 19.79
N ALA A 156 12.53 -6.42 20.83
CA ALA A 156 12.15 -6.70 22.21
C ALA A 156 11.14 -5.64 22.66
N GLN A 157 9.87 -6.03 22.81
CA GLN A 157 8.88 -5.23 23.52
C GLN A 157 8.97 -5.54 25.01
N ALA A 158 8.95 -4.50 25.86
CA ALA A 158 8.77 -4.72 27.29
C ALA A 158 7.43 -5.40 27.54
N ILE A 159 7.46 -6.65 28.03
CA ILE A 159 6.27 -7.37 28.46
C ILE A 159 5.83 -6.71 29.78
N ASN A 160 4.71 -5.99 29.76
CA ASN A 160 4.14 -5.47 30.99
C ASN A 160 3.30 -6.56 31.67
N SER A 161 3.51 -6.77 32.97
CA SER A 161 3.06 -7.92 33.76
C SER A 161 1.53 -8.06 33.91
N SER A 162 0.75 -7.09 33.43
CA SER A 162 -0.71 -7.07 33.55
C SER A 162 -1.45 -8.06 32.62
N GLN A 163 -0.77 -8.72 31.68
CA GLN A 163 -1.40 -9.67 30.74
C GLN A 163 -1.40 -11.14 31.22
N TRP A 164 -0.80 -11.45 32.38
CA TRP A 164 -0.58 -12.84 32.82
C TRP A 164 -1.63 -13.38 33.78
N ILE A 165 -2.52 -12.55 34.33
CA ILE A 165 -3.58 -13.01 35.25
C ILE A 165 -4.91 -13.07 34.49
N LYS A 166 -5.10 -14.04 33.58
CA LYS A 166 -6.45 -14.47 33.17
C LYS A 166 -6.65 -15.93 32.74
N ASN A 167 -5.61 -16.78 32.65
CA ASN A 167 -5.80 -18.17 32.23
C ASN A 167 -5.13 -19.17 33.17
N SER A 168 -5.57 -19.22 34.42
CA SER A 168 -5.26 -20.34 35.32
C SER A 168 -6.49 -20.68 36.18
N GLU A 169 -7.62 -20.95 35.54
CA GLU A 169 -8.77 -21.63 36.15
C GLU A 169 -9.60 -22.24 35.01
N THR A 170 -9.29 -23.50 34.69
CA THR A 170 -10.20 -24.63 34.40
C THR A 170 -9.34 -25.87 34.20
#